data_AF-A0A2M9BI47-F1
#
_entry.id   AF-A0A2M9BI47-F1
#
_cell.length_a   1.000
_cell.length_b   1.000
_cell.length_c   1.000
_cell.angle_alpha   90.00
_cell.angle_beta   90.00
_cell.angle_gamma   90.00
#
_symmetry.space_group_name_H-M   'P 1'
#
loop_
_entity.id
_entity.type
_entity.pdbx_description
1 polymer ?
#
loop_
_entity_poly.entity_id
_entity_poly.type
_entity_poly.pdbx_seq_one_letter_code
_entity_poly.pdbx_strand_id
1 'polypeptide(L)' 'MVVTESEIEPMDLEILGDVARGETVEAIARRLDVSERTVRRRLRLVADRLGVDTTIEAVVWAVRHGLV' A
#
# COMPACT_ATOMS: atom_id res chain seq x y z
N MET A 1 -14.33 12.65 -1.44
CA MET A 1 -13.52 12.79 -0.22
C MET A 1 -12.07 12.71 -0.66
N VAL A 2 -11.25 13.74 -0.43
CA VAL A 2 -9.82 13.67 -0.78
C VAL A 2 -9.13 13.02 0.42
N VAL A 3 -8.70 11.77 0.28
CA VAL A 3 -7.94 11.08 1.33
C VAL A 3 -6.61 11.80 1.51
N THR A 4 -6.24 12.08 2.76
CA THR A 4 -5.01 12.79 3.12
C THR A 4 -3.96 11.82 3.67
N GLU A 5 -2.68 12.21 3.60
CA GLU A 5 -1.52 11.43 4.10
C GLU A 5 -1.73 10.91 5.54
N SER A 6 -2.32 11.74 6.41
CA SER A 6 -2.58 11.42 7.81
C SER A 6 -3.58 10.29 8.04
N GLU A 7 -4.23 9.80 6.98
CA GLU A 7 -5.22 8.72 7.09
C GLU A 7 -4.62 7.34 6.79
N ILE A 8 -3.49 7.23 6.08
CA ILE A 8 -2.90 5.91 5.76
C ILE A 8 -2.03 5.45 6.93
N GLU A 9 -2.18 4.19 7.36
CA GLU A 9 -1.34 3.65 8.43
C GLU A 9 0.13 3.61 8.00
N PRO A 10 1.10 3.87 8.90
CA PRO A 10 2.53 3.85 8.53
C PRO A 10 2.97 2.56 7.86
N MET A 11 2.48 1.41 8.33
CA MET A 11 2.80 0.12 7.72
C MET A 11 2.18 -0.04 6.32
N ASP A 12 1.03 0.58 6.06
CA ASP A 12 0.42 0.57 4.73
C ASP A 12 1.23 1.44 3.75
N LEU A 13 1.70 2.62 4.19
CA LEU A 13 2.63 3.45 3.41
C LEU A 13 3.92 2.69 3.09
N GLU A 14 4.46 1.98 4.07
CA GLU A 14 5.66 1.17 3.90
C GLU A 14 5.45 0.05 2.86
N ILE A 15 4.31 -0.64 2.91
CA ILE A 15 3.91 -1.65 1.91
C ILE A 15 3.78 -1.01 0.51
N LEU A 16 3.10 0.13 0.39
CA LEU A 16 2.94 0.82 -0.90
C LEU A 16 4.28 1.21 -1.51
N GLY A 17 5.21 1.70 -0.68
CA GLY A 17 6.54 2.11 -1.12
C GLY A 17 7.40 0.93 -1.56
N ASP A 18 7.32 -0.20 -0.87
CA ASP A 18 8.01 -1.42 -1.30
C ASP A 18 7.49 -1.91 -2.66
N VAL A 19 6.16 -1.93 -2.84
CA VAL A 19 5.57 -2.31 -4.12
C VAL A 19 5.98 -1.33 -5.23
N ALA A 20 6.04 -0.03 -4.94
CA ALA A 20 6.50 0.98 -5.89
C ALA A 20 7.97 0.77 -6.31
N ARG A 21 8.82 0.23 -5.42
CA ARG A 21 10.22 -0.15 -5.72
C ARG A 21 10.34 -1.49 -6.45
N GLY A 22 9.24 -2.20 -6.66
CA GLY A 22 9.22 -3.49 -7.36
C GLY A 22 9.42 -4.70 -6.46
N GLU A 23 9.33 -4.54 -5.13
CA GLU A 23 9.39 -5.66 -4.20
C GLU A 23 8.18 -6.60 -4.37
N THR A 24 8.42 -7.90 -4.21
CA THR A 24 7.35 -8.89 -4.27
C THR A 24 6.57 -8.92 -2.95
N VAL A 25 5.30 -9.29 -3.00
CA VAL A 25 4.46 -9.46 -1.80
C VAL A 25 5.11 -10.43 -0.80
N GLU A 26 5.78 -11.46 -1.28
CA GLU A 26 6.53 -12.43 -0.46
C GLU A 26 7.72 -11.78 0.27
N ALA A 27 8.50 -10.95 -0.43
CA ALA A 27 9.62 -10.22 0.17
C ALA A 27 9.15 -9.23 1.24
N ILE A 28 8.10 -8.47 0.94
CA ILE A 28 7.47 -7.52 1.86
C ILE A 28 6.95 -8.24 3.11
N ALA A 29 6.23 -9.35 2.91
CA ALA A 29 5.67 -10.15 4.00
C ALA A 29 6.75 -10.64 4.96
N ARG A 30 7.85 -11.19 4.43
CA ARG A 30 9.01 -11.59 5.24
C ARG A 30 9.63 -10.42 5.99
N ARG A 31 9.81 -9.28 5.33
CA ARG A 31 10.45 -8.09 5.90
C ARG A 31 9.66 -7.50 7.06
N LEU A 32 8.33 -7.52 6.95
CA LEU A 32 7.40 -6.99 7.95
C LEU A 32 6.95 -8.03 8.99
N ASP A 33 7.46 -9.27 8.94
CA ASP A 33 7.06 -10.40 9.79
C ASP A 33 5.54 -10.66 9.80
N VAL A 34 4.94 -10.65 8.61
CA VAL A 34 3.51 -10.95 8.41
C VAL A 34 3.31 -11.95 7.27
N SER A 35 2.10 -12.49 7.14
CA SER A 35 1.77 -13.34 6.00
C SER A 35 1.57 -12.53 4.70
N GLU A 36 1.83 -13.12 3.53
CA GLU A 36 1.46 -12.52 2.24
C GLU A 36 -0.02 -12.13 2.16
N ARG A 37 -0.89 -12.94 2.79
CA ARG A 37 -2.33 -12.66 2.89
C ARG A 37 -2.59 -11.34 3.62
N THR A 38 -1.82 -11.04 4.66
CA THR A 38 -1.90 -9.77 5.41
C THR A 38 -1.51 -8.59 4.51
N VAL A 39 -0.41 -8.71 3.76
CA VAL A 39 0.06 -7.66 2.84
C VAL A 39 -0.98 -7.38 1.75
N ARG A 40 -1.50 -8.43 1.09
CA ARG A 40 -2.55 -8.28 0.06
C ARG A 40 -3.84 -7.66 0.63
N ARG A 41 -4.23 -8.08 1.84
CA ARG A 41 -5.40 -7.50 2.53
C ARG A 41 -5.20 -6.02 2.82
N ARG A 42 -4.03 -5.62 3.31
CA ARG A 42 -3.70 -4.21 3.59
C ARG A 42 -3.72 -3.36 2.34
N LEU A 43 -3.06 -3.80 1.26
CA LEU A 43 -3.14 -3.15 -0.06
C LEU A 43 -4.58 -2.96 -0.53
N ARG A 44 -5.43 -3.98 -0.34
CA ARG A 44 -6.85 -3.89 -0.72
C ARG A 44 -7.62 -2.88 0.14
N LEU A 45 -7.40 -2.88 1.45
CA LEU A 45 -8.00 -1.91 2.36
C LEU A 45 -7.59 -0.48 1.99
N VAL A 46 -6.32 -0.25 1.64
CA VAL A 46 -5.87 1.05 1.14
C VAL A 46 -6.60 1.43 -0.14
N ALA A 47 -6.68 0.53 -1.13
CA ALA A 47 -7.40 0.80 -2.38
C ALA A 47 -8.87 1.17 -2.13
N ASP A 48 -9.56 0.40 -1.28
CA ASP A 48 -10.95 0.66 -0.92
C ASP A 48 -11.10 2.02 -0.18
N ARG A 49 -10.14 2.39 0.69
CA ARG A 49 -10.13 3.69 1.38
C ARG A 49 -9.88 4.86 0.43
N LEU A 50 -8.99 4.70 -0.54
CA LEU A 50 -8.70 5.68 -1.58
C LEU A 50 -9.82 5.79 -2.62
N GLY A 51 -10.76 4.84 -2.64
CA GLY A 51 -11.85 4.78 -3.62
C GLY A 51 -11.36 4.41 -5.02
N VAL A 52 -10.29 3.62 -5.11
CA VAL A 52 -9.74 3.11 -6.39
C VAL A 52 -10.02 1.63 -6.52
N ASP A 53 -10.12 1.14 -7.76
CA ASP A 53 -10.60 -0.21 -8.03
C ASP A 53 -9.54 -1.29 -7.76
N THR A 54 -8.27 -0.90 -7.88
CA THR A 54 -7.13 -1.81 -7.84
C THR A 54 -6.05 -1.40 -6.85
N THR A 55 -5.31 -2.39 -6.35
CA THR A 55 -4.14 -2.14 -5.49
C THR A 55 -3.03 -1.41 -6.23
N ILE A 56 -2.91 -1.58 -7.55
CA ILE A 56 -1.91 -0.86 -8.34
C ILE A 56 -2.26 0.62 -8.47
N GLU A 57 -3.55 0.98 -8.59
CA GLU A 57 -3.97 2.38 -8.55
C GLU A 57 -3.67 3.02 -7.20
N ALA A 58 -3.79 2.28 -6.09
CA ALA A 58 -3.40 2.77 -4.77
C ALA A 58 -1.90 3.09 -4.70
N VAL A 59 -1.06 2.24 -5.27
CA VAL A 59 0.39 2.47 -5.37
C VAL A 59 0.69 3.70 -6.24
N VAL A 60 0.07 3.79 -7.43
CA VAL A 60 0.21 4.95 -8.32
C VAL A 60 -0.26 6.24 -7.65
N TRP A 61 -1.34 6.18 -6.88
CA TRP A 61 -1.84 7.30 -6.10
C TRP A 61 -0.79 7.76 -5.09
N ALA A 62 -0.21 6.84 -4.29
CA ALA A 62 0.80 7.18 -3.29
C ALA A 62 2.03 7.86 -3.91
N VAL A 63 2.53 7.34 -5.04
CA VAL A 63 3.67 7.94 -5.78
C VAL A 63 3.33 9.35 -6.29
N ARG A 64 2.15 9.54 -6.89
CA ARG A 64 1.72 10.84 -7.44
C ARG A 64 1.56 11.92 -6.37
N HIS A 65 1.24 11.52 -5.14
CA HIS A 65 1.09 12.42 -4.00
C HIS A 65 2.38 12.57 -3.18
N GLY A 66 3.49 11.95 -3.62
CA GLY A 66 4.80 12.08 -2.98
C GLY A 66 4.92 11.38 -1.61
N LEU A 67 4.05 10.39 -1.36
CA LEU A 67 4.05 9.66 -0.09
C LEU A 67 5.08 8.53 -0.03
N VAL A 68 5.51 8.03 -1.21
CA VAL A 68 6.50 6.96 -1.38
C VAL A 68 7.37 7.17 -2.60
#